data_AF-A0A2G8KY32-F1
#
_entry.id   AF-A0A2G8KY32-F1
#
_cell.length_a   1.000
_cell.length_b   1.000
_cell.length_c   1.000
_cell.angle_alpha   90.00
_cell.angle_beta   90.00
_cell.angle_gamma   90.00
#
_symmetry.space_group_name_H-M   'P 1'
#
loop_
_entity.id
_entity.type
_entity.pdbx_description
1 polymer ?
#
loop_
_entity_poly.entity_id
_entity_poly.type
_entity_poly.pdbx_seq_one_letter_code
_entity_poly.pdbx_strand_id
1 'polypeptide(L)'
;MVGIEPGATCLDEEFLWDSKQLGAHSPSVLLSTILYYCTKELMLKTVAMHQVLAFSRVQRLVRKDSRGKREAYIRFLPSEEQKQKESEGKGKKRPLDIDYSLELRVNTKQPLRCPVKLYEFYISKCPESVKTSRNIFYLVPERACVPDSPLWYSDKAVPDKMVERFLWRHLIVKDIHEHWEMLKHKNEEGESSGDDF
;
A
#
# COMPACT_ATOMS: atom_id res chain seq x y z
N MET A 1 13.80 14.15 -33.08
CA MET A 1 12.91 14.50 -31.96
C MET A 1 12.32 13.23 -31.39
N VAL A 2 12.94 12.70 -30.34
CA VAL A 2 12.35 11.67 -29.50
C VAL A 2 12.13 12.36 -28.17
N GLY A 3 10.88 12.70 -27.88
CA GLY A 3 10.50 13.33 -26.62
C GLY A 3 10.65 12.30 -25.51
N ILE A 4 11.59 12.54 -24.60
CA ILE A 4 11.68 11.82 -23.33
C ILE A 4 10.68 12.51 -22.40
N GLU A 5 9.59 11.82 -22.05
CA GLU A 5 8.58 12.34 -21.14
C GLU A 5 9.13 12.46 -19.71
N PRO A 6 8.85 13.55 -18.98
CA PRO A 6 9.33 13.77 -17.63
C PRO A 6 8.42 13.02 -16.64
N GLY A 7 8.85 11.82 -16.24
CA GLY A 7 8.14 10.99 -15.25
C GLY A 7 9.03 9.95 -14.57
N ALA A 8 10.36 10.09 -14.68
CA ALA A 8 11.29 9.22 -13.98
C ALA A 8 11.40 9.71 -12.53
N THR A 9 10.56 9.21 -11.63
CA THR A 9 10.77 9.45 -10.20
C THR A 9 10.20 8.34 -9.29
N CYS A 10 10.89 7.19 -9.11
CA CYS A 10 10.80 6.16 -8.02
C CYS A 10 11.47 4.86 -8.54
N LEU A 11 11.95 3.93 -7.70
CA LEU A 11 12.17 2.55 -8.21
C LEU A 11 10.89 2.11 -8.92
N ASP A 12 10.98 1.82 -10.22
CA ASP A 12 9.83 1.53 -11.06
C ASP A 12 9.00 0.43 -10.39
N GLU A 13 7.69 0.65 -10.22
CA GLU A 13 6.80 -0.39 -9.70
C GLU A 13 6.95 -1.67 -10.53
N GLU A 14 7.15 -1.54 -11.84
CA GLU A 14 7.46 -2.66 -12.73
C GLU A 14 8.72 -3.41 -12.27
N PHE A 15 9.79 -2.70 -11.88
CA PHE A 15 10.99 -3.33 -11.34
C PHE A 15 10.69 -4.11 -10.06
N LEU A 16 9.85 -3.60 -9.16
CA LEU A 16 9.47 -4.33 -7.94
C LEU A 16 8.70 -5.63 -8.26
N TRP A 17 7.86 -5.60 -9.29
CA TRP A 17 7.17 -6.79 -9.79
C TRP A 17 8.10 -7.78 -10.50
N ASP A 18 8.99 -7.28 -11.35
CA ASP A 18 9.92 -8.08 -12.15
C ASP A 18 10.99 -8.72 -11.28
N SER A 19 11.52 -7.97 -10.31
CA SER A 19 12.46 -8.46 -9.28
C SER A 19 11.80 -9.32 -8.19
N LYS A 20 10.49 -9.61 -8.30
CA LYS A 20 9.73 -10.46 -7.35
C LYS A 20 9.72 -9.93 -5.91
N GLN A 21 9.92 -8.62 -5.72
CA GLN A 21 9.71 -7.97 -4.42
C GLN A 21 8.23 -7.78 -4.11
N LEU A 22 7.38 -7.73 -5.15
CA LEU A 22 5.93 -7.79 -5.07
C LEU A 22 5.38 -9.08 -5.67
N GLY A 23 4.24 -9.56 -5.15
CA GLY A 23 3.56 -10.77 -5.59
C GLY A 23 3.02 -11.61 -4.45
N ALA A 24 2.73 -12.88 -4.76
CA ALA A 24 2.09 -13.81 -3.84
C ALA A 24 2.77 -15.18 -3.78
N HIS A 25 4.05 -15.28 -4.17
CA HIS A 25 4.79 -16.54 -4.24
C HIS A 25 5.40 -16.96 -2.89
N SER A 26 5.32 -16.12 -1.87
CA SER A 26 5.65 -16.47 -0.48
C SER A 26 4.84 -15.62 0.51
N PRO A 27 4.67 -16.08 1.77
CA PRO A 27 3.98 -15.33 2.82
C PRO A 27 4.55 -13.92 3.06
N SER A 28 5.88 -13.81 3.08
CA SER A 28 6.58 -12.54 3.31
C SER A 28 6.38 -11.56 2.16
N VAL A 29 6.41 -12.06 0.92
CA VAL A 29 6.22 -11.21 -0.26
C VAL A 29 4.75 -10.80 -0.40
N LEU A 30 3.80 -11.70 -0.14
CA LEU A 30 2.37 -11.34 -0.12
C LEU A 30 2.09 -10.26 0.93
N LEU A 31 2.59 -10.41 2.15
CA LEU A 31 2.43 -9.41 3.20
C LEU A 31 3.04 -8.06 2.79
N SER A 32 4.25 -8.09 2.22
CA SER A 32 4.92 -6.89 1.71
C SER A 32 4.10 -6.23 0.59
N THR A 33 3.46 -7.03 -0.27
CA THR A 33 2.61 -6.53 -1.36
C THR A 33 1.32 -5.90 -0.85
N ILE A 34 0.68 -6.47 0.17
CA ILE A 34 -0.48 -5.87 0.82
C ILE A 34 -0.08 -4.55 1.50
N LEU A 35 1.03 -4.52 2.23
CA LEU A 35 1.58 -3.29 2.80
C LEU A 35 1.85 -2.24 1.72
N TYR A 36 2.47 -2.61 0.60
CA TYR A 36 2.73 -1.73 -0.54
C TYR A 36 1.45 -1.09 -1.07
N TYR A 37 0.40 -1.88 -1.34
CA TYR A 37 -0.88 -1.34 -1.82
C TYR A 37 -1.55 -0.43 -0.78
N CYS A 38 -1.51 -0.79 0.50
CA CYS A 38 -2.00 0.08 1.55
C CYS A 38 -1.24 1.40 1.62
N THR A 39 0.09 1.39 1.45
CA THR A 39 0.91 2.59 1.44
C THR A 39 0.65 3.45 0.20
N LYS A 40 0.60 2.83 -0.99
CA LYS A 40 0.48 3.53 -2.27
C LYS A 40 -0.93 4.00 -2.57
N GLU A 41 -1.90 3.08 -2.57
CA GLU A 41 -3.27 3.35 -3.04
C GLU A 41 -4.13 3.99 -1.95
N LEU A 42 -3.86 3.65 -0.68
CA LEU A 42 -4.58 4.21 0.48
C LEU A 42 -3.81 5.35 1.16
N MET A 43 -2.64 5.73 0.62
CA MET A 43 -1.78 6.81 1.12
C MET A 43 -1.36 6.67 2.59
N LEU A 44 -1.26 5.45 3.12
CA LEU A 44 -0.82 5.22 4.49
C LEU A 44 0.71 5.32 4.59
N LYS A 45 1.21 6.49 5.01
CA LYS A 45 2.65 6.79 5.00
C LYS A 45 3.38 6.55 6.32
N THR A 46 2.65 6.33 7.42
CA THR A 46 3.24 6.16 8.75
C THR A 46 2.75 4.87 9.40
N VAL A 47 3.53 4.36 10.37
CA VAL A 47 3.14 3.18 11.16
C VAL A 47 1.77 3.38 11.79
N ALA A 48 1.51 4.56 12.37
CA ALA A 48 0.22 4.89 12.97
C ALA A 48 -0.95 4.84 11.95
N MET A 49 -0.74 5.28 10.71
CA MET A 49 -1.74 5.17 9.64
C MET A 49 -2.01 3.71 9.26
N HIS A 50 -1.01 2.84 9.31
CA HIS A 50 -1.20 1.40 9.07
C HIS A 50 -1.91 0.69 10.23
N GLN A 51 -1.62 1.09 11.48
CA GLN A 51 -2.22 0.49 12.69
C GLN A 51 -3.72 0.74 12.82
N VAL A 52 -4.27 1.75 12.14
CA VAL A 52 -5.71 1.97 12.16
C VAL A 52 -6.49 0.97 11.30
N LEU A 53 -5.83 0.10 10.53
CA LEU A 53 -6.49 -0.94 9.76
C LEU A 53 -6.87 -2.14 10.65
N ALA A 54 -7.98 -2.79 10.34
CA ALA A 54 -8.42 -3.99 11.05
C ALA A 54 -9.28 -4.88 10.17
N PHE A 55 -9.16 -6.21 10.32
CA PHE A 55 -9.96 -7.19 9.55
C PHE A 55 -11.46 -6.95 9.67
N SER A 56 -11.97 -6.67 10.89
CA SER A 56 -13.40 -6.43 11.12
C SER A 56 -13.96 -5.21 10.39
N ARG A 57 -13.10 -4.35 9.86
CA ARG A 57 -13.44 -3.09 9.18
C ARG A 57 -13.10 -3.12 7.69
N VAL A 58 -12.87 -4.30 7.13
CA VAL A 58 -12.67 -4.45 5.69
C VAL A 58 -13.91 -5.06 5.06
N GLN A 59 -14.47 -4.38 4.06
CA GLN A 59 -15.63 -4.84 3.32
C GLN A 59 -15.29 -5.07 1.86
N ARG A 60 -15.74 -6.21 1.33
CA ARG A 60 -15.76 -6.47 -0.11
C ARG A 60 -17.08 -6.00 -0.69
N LEU A 61 -17.02 -5.05 -1.60
CA LEU A 61 -18.19 -4.41 -2.19
C LEU A 61 -18.16 -4.56 -3.71
N VAL A 62 -19.30 -4.30 -4.35
CA VAL A 62 -19.44 -4.28 -5.81
C VAL A 62 -20.18 -3.03 -6.20
N ARG A 63 -19.61 -2.23 -7.10
CA ARG A 63 -20.27 -1.08 -7.72
C ARG A 63 -20.60 -1.37 -9.17
N LYS A 64 -21.60 -0.66 -9.71
CA LYS A 64 -21.90 -0.65 -11.15
C LYS A 64 -21.34 0.65 -11.72
N ASP A 65 -20.65 0.56 -12.86
CA ASP A 65 -20.29 1.75 -13.62
C ASP A 65 -21.48 2.30 -14.42
N SER A 66 -21.30 3.43 -15.09
CA SER A 66 -22.32 4.06 -15.94
C SER A 66 -22.76 3.19 -17.12
N ARG A 67 -21.99 2.13 -17.44
CA ARG A 67 -22.28 1.14 -18.49
C ARG A 67 -22.92 -0.14 -17.92
N GLY A 68 -23.27 -0.15 -16.63
CA GLY A 68 -23.88 -1.29 -15.95
C GLY A 68 -22.91 -2.43 -15.60
N LYS A 69 -21.61 -2.28 -15.89
CA LYS A 69 -20.59 -3.28 -15.58
C LYS A 69 -20.33 -3.29 -14.07
N ARG A 70 -20.33 -4.49 -13.49
CA ARG A 70 -20.04 -4.70 -12.07
C ARG A 70 -18.53 -4.76 -11.83
N GLU A 71 -18.04 -3.93 -10.92
CA GLU A 71 -16.64 -3.91 -10.49
C GLU A 71 -16.57 -4.14 -8.98
N ALA A 72 -15.80 -5.14 -8.56
CA ALA A 72 -15.54 -5.38 -7.15
C ALA A 72 -14.46 -4.42 -6.62
N TYR A 73 -14.51 -4.12 -5.33
CA TYR A 73 -13.49 -3.33 -4.64
C TYR A 73 -13.47 -3.71 -3.15
N ILE A 74 -12.37 -3.38 -2.49
CA ILE A 74 -12.23 -3.51 -1.03
C ILE A 74 -12.28 -2.12 -0.43
N ARG A 75 -13.08 -1.95 0.63
CA ARG A 75 -13.19 -0.69 1.38
C ARG A 75 -12.76 -0.90 2.82
N PHE A 76 -11.93 0.00 3.33
CA PHE A 76 -11.52 0.02 4.74
C PHE A 76 -12.31 1.09 5.48
N LEU A 77 -12.98 0.69 6.55
CA LEU A 77 -13.83 1.58 7.34
C LEU A 77 -13.04 2.17 8.52
N PRO A 78 -13.26 3.45 8.85
CA PRO A 78 -12.72 4.04 10.07
C PRO A 78 -13.31 3.37 11.31
N SER A 79 -12.56 3.40 12.41
CA SER A 79 -13.06 3.05 13.74
C SER A 79 -14.04 4.11 14.24
N GLU A 80 -14.86 3.76 15.24
CA GLU A 80 -15.81 4.71 15.83
C GLU A 80 -15.10 5.92 16.45
N GLU A 81 -13.93 5.73 17.06
CA GLU A 81 -13.09 6.82 17.57
C GLU A 81 -12.63 7.78 16.46
N GLN A 82 -12.32 7.23 15.28
CA GLN A 82 -11.94 8.03 14.11
C GLN A 82 -13.13 8.82 13.55
N LYS A 83 -14.33 8.24 13.55
CA LYS A 83 -15.57 8.92 13.15
C LYS A 83 -15.98 10.03 14.12
N GLN A 84 -15.86 9.79 15.43
CA GLN A 84 -16.19 10.79 16.45
C GLN A 84 -15.28 12.03 16.32
N LYS A 85 -13.97 11.82 16.19
CA LYS A 85 -12.99 12.90 15.99
C LYS A 85 -13.21 13.69 14.69
N GLU A 86 -13.83 13.09 13.68
CA GLU A 86 -14.24 13.78 12.44
C GLU A 86 -15.47 14.68 12.67
N SER A 87 -16.47 14.20 13.43
CA SER A 87 -17.70 14.96 13.73
C SER A 87 -17.48 16.15 14.67
N GLU A 88 -16.54 16.06 15.61
CA GLU A 88 -16.24 17.09 16.60
C GLU A 88 -15.31 18.21 16.07
N GLY A 89 -14.77 18.05 14.87
CA GLY A 89 -13.64 18.84 14.37
C GLY A 89 -13.89 19.59 13.06
N LYS A 90 -14.95 20.42 12.95
CA LYS A 90 -14.99 21.45 11.89
C LYS A 90 -13.95 22.55 12.19
N GLY A 91 -12.67 22.28 11.93
CA GLY A 91 -11.59 23.28 11.98
C GLY A 91 -10.31 22.89 12.73
N LYS A 92 -10.26 21.74 13.41
CA LYS A 92 -9.01 21.22 14.01
C LYS A 92 -8.38 20.19 13.07
N LYS A 93 -7.07 20.32 12.81
CA LYS A 93 -6.29 19.39 11.96
C LYS A 93 -6.57 17.94 12.40
N ARG A 94 -6.83 17.07 11.42
CA ARG A 94 -7.07 15.63 11.64
C ARG A 94 -5.93 15.05 12.49
N PRO A 95 -6.20 14.18 13.50
CA PRO A 95 -5.16 13.58 14.33
C PRO A 95 -4.13 12.76 13.52
N LEU A 96 -4.59 12.18 12.42
CA LEU A 96 -3.78 11.55 11.37
C LEU A 96 -4.31 12.11 10.05
N ASP A 97 -3.44 12.51 9.13
CA ASP A 97 -3.83 13.05 7.81
C ASP A 97 -4.30 11.92 6.85
N ILE A 98 -5.28 11.14 7.30
CA ILE A 98 -5.84 10.01 6.59
C ILE A 98 -7.12 10.45 5.88
N ASP A 99 -7.23 10.15 4.59
CA ASP A 99 -8.49 10.17 3.87
C ASP A 99 -9.31 8.93 4.25
N TYR A 100 -10.54 9.10 4.74
CA TYR A 100 -11.40 7.97 5.12
C TYR A 100 -12.03 7.25 3.92
N SER A 101 -11.75 7.67 2.68
CA SER A 101 -12.14 6.98 1.44
C SER A 101 -11.16 5.87 1.02
N LEU A 102 -10.64 5.10 1.99
CA LEU A 102 -9.65 4.04 1.76
C LEU A 102 -10.26 2.87 0.94
N GLU A 103 -9.94 2.80 -0.35
CA GLU A 103 -10.42 1.77 -1.28
C GLU A 103 -9.31 1.13 -2.13
N LEU A 104 -9.35 -0.19 -2.28
CA LEU A 104 -8.56 -0.93 -3.28
C LEU A 104 -9.44 -1.38 -4.44
N ARG A 105 -9.09 -0.99 -5.67
CA ARG A 105 -9.87 -1.27 -6.89
C ARG A 105 -9.37 -2.51 -7.61
N VAL A 106 -10.26 -3.21 -8.33
CA VAL A 106 -9.83 -4.31 -9.19
C VAL A 106 -8.91 -3.78 -10.31
N ASN A 107 -7.76 -4.43 -10.47
CA ASN A 107 -6.95 -4.30 -11.68
C ASN A 107 -7.40 -5.36 -12.69
N THR A 108 -8.12 -4.94 -13.73
CA THR A 108 -8.59 -5.86 -14.78
C THR A 108 -7.52 -6.17 -15.82
N LYS A 109 -6.48 -5.34 -15.93
CA LYS A 109 -5.41 -5.49 -16.94
C LYS A 109 -4.40 -6.55 -16.52
N GLN A 110 -4.06 -6.60 -15.24
CA GLN A 110 -3.08 -7.53 -14.69
C GLN A 110 -3.66 -8.26 -13.47
N PRO A 111 -4.35 -9.41 -13.67
CA PRO A 111 -5.02 -10.13 -12.60
C PRO A 111 -4.10 -10.59 -11.45
N LEU A 112 -2.84 -10.94 -11.75
CA LEU A 112 -1.85 -11.34 -10.73
C LEU A 112 -1.34 -10.16 -9.89
N ARG A 113 -1.53 -8.93 -10.37
CA ARG A 113 -1.21 -7.66 -9.70
C ARG A 113 -2.48 -6.94 -9.26
N CYS A 114 -3.58 -7.67 -9.09
CA CYS A 114 -4.83 -7.06 -8.68
C CYS A 114 -4.90 -6.99 -7.15
N PRO A 115 -4.97 -5.79 -6.54
CA PRO A 115 -4.93 -5.65 -5.09
C PRO A 115 -6.13 -6.30 -4.42
N VAL A 116 -7.30 -6.32 -5.07
CA VAL A 116 -8.48 -7.06 -4.60
C VAL A 116 -8.22 -8.56 -4.58
N LYS A 117 -7.59 -9.12 -5.62
CA LYS A 117 -7.25 -10.55 -5.69
C LYS A 117 -6.16 -10.95 -4.70
N LEU A 118 -5.15 -10.11 -4.54
CA LEU A 118 -4.09 -10.31 -3.56
C LEU A 118 -4.63 -10.23 -2.14
N TYR A 119 -5.56 -9.31 -1.87
CA TYR A 119 -6.25 -9.26 -0.58
C TYR A 119 -7.14 -10.48 -0.33
N GLU A 120 -7.91 -10.92 -1.34
CA GLU A 120 -8.70 -12.17 -1.27
C GLU A 120 -7.80 -13.38 -0.96
N PHE A 121 -6.60 -13.42 -1.52
CA PHE A 121 -5.62 -14.47 -1.24
C PHE A 121 -4.98 -14.33 0.15
N TYR A 122 -4.67 -13.10 0.58
CA TYR A 122 -4.16 -12.84 1.92
C TYR A 122 -5.13 -13.34 2.99
N ILE A 123 -6.40 -12.96 2.90
CA ILE A 123 -7.41 -13.36 3.91
C ILE A 123 -7.72 -14.86 3.88
N SER A 124 -7.59 -15.53 2.73
CA SER A 124 -7.78 -16.99 2.65
C SER A 124 -6.66 -17.78 3.33
N LYS A 125 -5.48 -17.18 3.48
CA LYS A 125 -4.33 -17.75 4.19
C LYS A 125 -4.22 -17.31 5.66
N CYS A 126 -5.13 -16.47 6.14
CA CYS A 126 -5.20 -16.03 7.53
C CYS A 126 -6.10 -16.96 8.38
N PRO A 127 -5.79 -17.16 9.68
CA PRO A 127 -6.67 -17.90 10.59
C PRO A 127 -8.06 -17.27 10.69
N GLU A 128 -9.10 -18.08 10.87
CA GLU A 128 -10.47 -17.57 11.00
C GLU A 128 -10.65 -16.67 12.24
N SER A 129 -9.92 -16.98 13.32
CA SER A 129 -9.98 -16.26 14.60
C SER A 129 -9.66 -14.77 14.49
N VAL A 130 -8.86 -14.36 13.49
CA VAL A 130 -8.47 -12.95 13.33
C VAL A 130 -9.45 -12.14 12.49
N LYS A 131 -10.36 -12.77 11.73
CA LYS A 131 -11.19 -12.06 10.74
C LYS A 131 -12.22 -11.12 11.37
N THR A 132 -12.56 -11.34 12.64
CA THR A 132 -13.41 -10.46 13.44
C THR A 132 -12.62 -9.50 14.34
N SER A 133 -11.28 -9.55 14.29
CA SER A 133 -10.41 -8.71 15.10
C SER A 133 -10.51 -7.23 14.70
N ARG A 134 -10.59 -6.36 15.71
CA ARG A 134 -10.81 -4.90 15.55
C ARG A 134 -9.53 -4.07 15.53
N ASN A 135 -8.40 -4.69 15.88
CA ASN A 135 -7.12 -4.02 16.11
C ASN A 135 -5.94 -4.69 15.39
N ILE A 136 -6.21 -5.65 14.50
CA ILE A 136 -5.16 -6.37 13.77
C ILE A 136 -5.55 -6.46 12.30
N PHE A 137 -4.57 -6.22 11.42
CA PHE A 137 -4.70 -6.37 9.97
C PHE A 137 -3.51 -7.08 9.34
N TYR A 138 -2.28 -6.76 9.77
CA TYR A 138 -1.05 -7.41 9.31
C TYR A 138 -0.66 -8.54 10.26
N LEU A 139 -0.53 -9.76 9.74
CA LEU A 139 -0.18 -10.94 10.52
C LEU A 139 1.24 -11.41 10.26
N VAL A 140 1.90 -11.94 11.29
CA VAL A 140 3.25 -12.49 11.17
C VAL A 140 3.21 -13.76 10.31
N PRO A 141 4.04 -13.87 9.25
CA PRO A 141 4.20 -15.09 8.47
C PRO A 141 4.63 -16.29 9.33
N GLU A 142 4.04 -17.45 9.08
CA GLU A 142 4.46 -18.69 9.73
C GLU A 142 5.77 -19.21 9.12
N ARG A 143 6.73 -19.57 9.98
CA ARG A 143 8.06 -20.00 9.50
C ARG A 143 8.05 -21.36 8.81
N ALA A 144 7.11 -22.22 9.18
CA ALA A 144 7.03 -23.60 8.71
C ALA A 144 6.02 -23.81 7.58
N CYS A 145 5.30 -22.77 7.15
CA CYS A 145 4.33 -22.94 6.07
C CYS A 145 5.02 -23.10 4.72
N VAL A 146 4.46 -23.97 3.89
CA VAL A 146 4.85 -24.22 2.50
C VAL A 146 3.81 -23.62 1.55
N PRO A 147 4.08 -23.47 0.24
CA PRO A 147 3.15 -22.84 -0.69
C PRO A 147 1.71 -23.40 -0.63
N ASP A 148 1.57 -24.72 -0.51
CA ASP A 148 0.25 -25.38 -0.46
C ASP A 148 -0.42 -25.37 0.91
N SER A 149 0.24 -24.82 1.94
CA SER A 149 -0.34 -24.74 3.29
C SER A 149 -1.65 -23.93 3.28
N PRO A 150 -2.70 -24.39 3.99
CA PRO A 150 -3.96 -23.66 4.07
C PRO A 150 -3.79 -22.33 4.81
N LEU A 151 -2.88 -22.27 5.78
CA LEU A 151 -2.51 -21.08 6.52
C LEU A 151 -1.07 -20.68 6.23
N TRP A 152 -0.86 -19.40 5.96
CA TRP A 152 0.49 -18.80 5.82
C TRP A 152 0.84 -17.86 6.97
N TYR A 153 -0.14 -17.48 7.78
CA TYR A 153 0.01 -16.46 8.80
C TYR A 153 -0.46 -16.97 10.16
N SER A 154 0.21 -16.49 11.20
CA SER A 154 -0.17 -16.70 12.59
C SER A 154 -1.35 -15.79 12.98
N ASP A 155 -1.82 -15.91 14.21
CA ASP A 155 -2.78 -14.98 14.82
C ASP A 155 -2.11 -13.73 15.43
N LYS A 156 -0.78 -13.61 15.32
CA LYS A 156 -0.01 -12.52 15.91
C LYS A 156 0.10 -11.34 14.96
N ALA A 157 -0.09 -10.14 15.50
CA ALA A 157 0.13 -8.90 14.78
C ALA A 157 1.62 -8.72 14.41
N VAL A 158 1.87 -8.19 13.21
CA VAL A 158 3.20 -7.75 12.80
C VAL A 158 3.67 -6.62 13.73
N PRO A 159 4.89 -6.69 14.31
CA PRO A 159 5.40 -5.63 15.16
C PRO A 159 5.62 -4.31 14.39
N ASP A 160 5.39 -3.18 15.06
CA ASP A 160 5.56 -1.83 14.51
C ASP A 160 6.91 -1.61 13.83
N LYS A 161 7.99 -2.07 14.45
CA LYS A 161 9.35 -2.00 13.89
C LYS A 161 9.50 -2.71 12.55
N MET A 162 8.65 -3.69 12.24
CA MET A 162 8.66 -4.38 10.95
C MET A 162 7.88 -3.60 9.89
N VAL A 163 6.75 -2.99 10.26
CA VAL A 163 6.01 -2.05 9.40
C VAL A 163 6.88 -0.82 9.10
N GLU A 164 7.54 -0.26 10.11
CA GLU A 164 8.48 0.84 9.97
C GLU A 164 9.62 0.50 9.00
N ARG A 165 10.27 -0.66 9.16
CA ARG A 165 11.30 -1.13 8.21
C ARG A 165 10.77 -1.35 6.80
N PHE A 166 9.51 -1.74 6.64
CA PHE A 166 8.87 -1.83 5.33
C PHE A 166 8.71 -0.43 4.73
N LEU A 167 8.14 0.51 5.50
CA LEU A 167 7.92 1.89 5.07
C LEU A 167 9.24 2.56 4.70
N TRP A 168 10.28 2.43 5.52
CA TRP A 168 11.61 2.95 5.18
C TRP A 168 12.14 2.36 3.86
N ARG A 169 11.98 1.04 3.62
CA ARG A 169 12.43 0.44 2.35
C ARG A 169 11.66 0.91 1.12
N HIS A 170 10.38 1.24 1.23
CA HIS A 170 9.54 1.56 0.06
C HIS A 170 9.27 3.07 -0.10
N LEU A 171 9.26 3.83 0.99
CA LEU A 171 9.06 5.29 1.01
C LEU A 171 10.39 6.07 0.91
N ILE A 172 11.48 5.66 1.59
CA ILE A 172 12.79 6.33 1.41
C ILE A 172 13.24 6.20 -0.04
N VAL A 173 13.01 5.05 -0.67
CA VAL A 173 13.37 4.84 -2.07
C VAL A 173 12.75 5.93 -2.96
N LYS A 174 11.52 6.35 -2.65
CA LYS A 174 10.85 7.41 -3.37
C LYS A 174 11.47 8.78 -3.07
N ASP A 175 11.70 9.11 -1.79
CA ASP A 175 12.31 10.39 -1.38
C ASP A 175 13.77 10.52 -1.84
N ILE A 176 14.57 9.44 -1.80
CA ILE A 176 15.92 9.40 -2.36
C ILE A 176 15.83 9.63 -3.86
N HIS A 177 15.01 8.89 -4.57
CA HIS A 177 15.00 9.01 -6.03
C HIS A 177 14.48 10.40 -6.49
N GLU A 178 13.48 10.98 -5.82
CA GLU A 178 13.08 12.39 -6.00
C GLU A 178 14.21 13.37 -5.66
N HIS A 179 14.97 13.12 -4.58
CA HIS A 179 16.12 13.93 -4.20
C HIS A 179 17.27 13.85 -5.21
N TRP A 180 17.54 12.67 -5.77
CA TRP A 180 18.56 12.46 -6.79
C TRP A 180 18.19 13.14 -8.12
N GLU A 181 16.92 13.08 -8.53
CA GLU A 181 16.45 13.77 -9.74
C GLU A 181 16.45 15.30 -9.56
N MET A 182 16.11 15.81 -8.37
CA MET A 182 16.27 17.23 -8.03
C MET A 182 17.73 17.70 -8.07
N LEU A 183 18.69 16.87 -7.63
CA LEU A 183 20.12 17.18 -7.71
C LEU A 183 20.63 17.17 -9.16
N LYS A 184 20.12 16.25 -9.99
CA LYS A 184 20.48 16.15 -11.40
C LYS A 184 20.02 17.36 -12.20
N HIS A 185 18.77 17.80 -12.01
CA HIS A 185 18.26 19.03 -12.64
C HIS A 185 19.01 20.29 -12.22
N LYS A 186 19.47 20.38 -10.97
CA LYS A 186 20.30 21.51 -10.50
C LYS A 186 21.69 21.57 -11.14
N ASN A 187 22.27 20.42 -11.50
CA ASN A 187 23.57 20.39 -12.17
C ASN A 187 23.45 20.77 -13.66
N GLU A 188 22.36 20.41 -14.33
CA GLU A 188 22.14 20.73 -15.75
C GLU A 188 21.80 22.22 -15.98
N GLU A 189 21.14 22.90 -15.02
CA GLU A 189 20.90 24.35 -15.07
C GLU A 189 22.15 25.19 -14.75
N GLY A 190 23.16 24.59 -14.11
CA GLY A 190 24.42 25.25 -13.72
C GLY A 190 25.49 25.31 -14.83
N GLU A 191 25.37 24.53 -15.90
CA GLU A 191 26.38 24.44 -16.97
C GLU A 191 26.04 25.25 -18.24
N SER A 192 24.88 25.91 -18.33
CA SER A 192 24.47 26.69 -19.51
C SER A 192 24.74 28.21 -19.41
N SER A 193 25.43 28.69 -18.38
CA SER A 193 25.72 30.12 -18.20
C SER A 193 27.20 30.37 -17.96
N GLY A 194 27.99 30.25 -19.02
CA GLY A 194 29.38 30.67 -18.99
C GLY A 194 30.11 30.29 -20.26
N ASP A 195 29.90 31.06 -21.33
CA ASP A 195 30.91 31.38 -22.35
C ASP A 195 30.32 32.46 -23.27
N ASP A 196 30.36 33.70 -22.80
CA ASP A 196 30.40 34.89 -23.66
C ASP A 196 31.62 35.71 -23.20
N PHE A 197 32.76 35.48 -23.87
CA PHE A 197 33.82 36.49 -24.03
C PHE A 197 34.68 36.20 -25.26
#